data_AF-A0A945ETP4-F1
#
_entry.id   AF-A0A945ETP4-F1
#
_cell.length_a   1.000
_cell.length_b   1.000
_cell.length_c   1.000
_cell.angle_alpha   90.00
_cell.angle_beta   90.00
_cell.angle_gamma   90.00
#
_symmetry.space_group_name_H-M   'P 1'
#
loop_
_entity.id
_entity.type
_entity.pdbx_description
1 polymer ?
#
loop_
_entity_poly.entity_id
_entity_poly.type
_entity_poly.pdbx_seq_one_letter_code
_entity_poly.pdbx_strand_id
1 'polypeptide(L)'
;MKKLLLLYVLVLCLTGCSKHKIDMDFQQHEARFSDIPIPFHVTPLKNSTSDRSCAFILEENQDDSTLFYKREMERMGWSLIGEAPGLETVLIFEKLQRICNVSIRPVKQDKKPEVHVYIVQMNKLK
;
A
#
# COMPACT_ATOMS: atom_id res chain seq x y z
N MET A 1 5.63 -44.55 41.76
CA MET A 1 6.22 -43.47 40.93
C MET A 1 6.15 -43.73 39.42
N LYS A 2 6.42 -44.96 38.92
CA LYS A 2 6.40 -45.24 37.46
C LYS A 2 5.03 -45.08 36.76
N LYS A 3 3.92 -45.32 37.45
CA LYS A 3 2.56 -45.18 36.89
C LYS A 3 2.14 -43.72 36.64
N LEU A 4 2.68 -42.77 37.39
CA LEU A 4 2.36 -41.34 37.25
C LEU A 4 3.04 -40.74 36.00
N LEU A 5 4.27 -41.17 35.73
CA LEU A 5 5.05 -40.73 34.57
C LEU A 5 4.38 -41.13 33.25
N LEU A 6 3.81 -42.34 33.21
CA LEU A 6 3.11 -42.86 32.03
C LEU A 6 1.85 -42.04 31.70
N LEU A 7 1.15 -41.56 32.74
CA LEU A 7 -0.06 -40.74 32.58
C LEU A 7 0.27 -39.36 32.01
N TYR A 8 1.37 -38.74 32.46
CA TYR A 8 1.82 -37.44 31.93
C TYR A 8 2.25 -37.50 30.47
N VAL A 9 2.92 -38.58 30.06
CA VAL A 9 3.29 -38.78 28.64
C VAL A 9 2.04 -38.97 27.77
N LEU A 10 1.03 -39.69 28.27
CA LEU A 10 -0.23 -39.90 27.56
C LEU A 10 -1.04 -38.60 27.40
N VAL A 11 -1.06 -37.74 28.43
CA VAL A 11 -1.73 -36.43 28.35
C VAL A 11 -1.02 -35.49 27.36
N LEU A 12 0.33 -35.47 27.35
CA LEU A 12 1.12 -34.69 26.39
C LEU A 12 0.91 -35.14 24.94
N CYS A 13 0.77 -36.45 24.69
CA CYS A 13 0.49 -36.99 23.36
C CYS A 13 -0.94 -36.69 22.87
N LEU A 14 -1.91 -36.52 23.78
CA LEU A 14 -3.30 -36.21 23.42
C LEU A 14 -3.55 -34.72 23.19
N THR A 15 -2.73 -33.83 23.75
CA THR A 15 -2.82 -32.38 23.49
C THR A 15 -2.06 -31.92 22.24
N GLY A 16 -1.19 -32.77 21.69
CA GLY A 16 -0.39 -32.46 20.51
C GLY A 16 -1.07 -32.89 19.22
N CYS A 17 -1.96 -32.06 18.66
CA CYS A 17 -2.28 -31.92 17.23
C CYS A 17 -3.74 -31.53 16.99
N SER A 18 -4.15 -30.36 17.49
CA SER A 18 -5.04 -29.54 16.67
C SER A 18 -4.16 -28.57 15.90
N LYS A 19 -3.64 -29.01 14.74
CA LYS A 19 -3.24 -28.07 13.70
C LYS A 19 -4.53 -27.43 13.22
N HIS A 20 -4.97 -26.39 13.93
CA HIS A 20 -5.96 -25.48 13.39
C HIS A 20 -5.29 -24.91 12.15
N LYS A 21 -5.70 -25.41 10.98
CA LYS A 21 -5.46 -24.68 9.74
C LYS A 21 -6.16 -23.35 9.98
N ILE A 22 -5.36 -22.33 10.27
CA ILE A 22 -5.81 -20.95 10.20
C ILE A 22 -6.16 -20.81 8.72
N ASP A 23 -7.43 -20.98 8.41
CA ASP A 23 -8.00 -20.61 7.12
C ASP A 23 -8.04 -19.09 7.15
N MET A 24 -6.85 -18.50 6.98
CA MET A 24 -6.70 -17.06 6.88
C MET A 24 -7.41 -16.70 5.58
N ASP A 25 -8.58 -16.09 5.71
CA ASP A 25 -9.34 -15.59 4.57
C ASP A 25 -8.47 -14.54 3.85
N PHE A 26 -7.74 -14.99 2.83
CA PHE A 26 -6.83 -14.18 2.04
C PHE A 26 -7.54 -12.97 1.42
N GLN A 27 -8.87 -13.04 1.25
CA GLN A 27 -9.67 -11.94 0.73
C GLN A 27 -9.73 -10.73 1.69
N GLN A 28 -9.63 -10.95 3.01
CA GLN A 28 -9.64 -9.85 3.99
C GLN A 28 -8.33 -9.07 3.99
N HIS A 29 -7.25 -9.66 3.47
CA HIS A 29 -5.92 -9.06 3.44
C HIS A 29 -5.56 -8.49 2.06
N GLU A 30 -6.45 -8.59 1.05
CA GLU A 30 -6.16 -8.04 -0.28
C GLU A 30 -5.95 -6.52 -0.19
N ALA A 31 -4.88 -6.02 -0.82
CA ALA A 31 -4.60 -4.59 -0.86
C ALA A 31 -5.73 -3.82 -1.57
N ARG A 32 -6.22 -2.78 -0.92
CA ARG A 32 -7.32 -1.93 -1.40
C ARG A 32 -6.80 -0.56 -1.79
N PHE A 33 -7.58 0.14 -2.63
CA PHE A 33 -7.27 1.53 -2.97
C PHE A 33 -7.31 2.45 -1.74
N SER A 34 -8.11 2.10 -0.72
CA SER A 34 -8.14 2.78 0.58
C SER A 34 -6.84 2.65 1.38
N ASP A 35 -5.95 1.73 1.01
CA ASP A 35 -4.65 1.54 1.65
C ASP A 35 -3.56 2.46 1.06
N ILE A 36 -3.94 3.37 0.16
CA ILE A 36 -3.04 4.34 -0.44
C ILE A 36 -3.21 5.66 0.31
N PRO A 37 -2.15 6.20 0.95
CA PRO A 37 -2.21 7.45 1.67
C PRO A 37 -2.48 8.60 0.69
N ILE A 38 -3.47 9.43 1.03
CA ILE A 38 -3.76 10.67 0.30
C ILE A 38 -3.30 11.85 1.17
N PRO A 39 -2.45 12.75 0.65
CA PRO A 39 -2.04 13.96 1.38
C PRO A 39 -3.24 14.81 1.82
N PHE A 40 -3.07 15.59 2.88
CA PHE A 40 -4.07 16.57 3.29
C PHE A 40 -4.13 17.75 2.31
N HIS A 41 -5.25 18.48 2.32
CA HIS A 41 -5.43 19.71 1.52
C HIS A 41 -5.29 19.54 -0.01
N VAL A 42 -5.55 18.34 -0.51
CA VAL A 42 -5.59 18.07 -1.96
C VAL A 42 -6.83 18.64 -2.63
N THR A 43 -6.70 19.08 -3.87
CA THR A 43 -7.83 19.43 -4.73
C THR A 43 -8.04 18.34 -5.78
N PRO A 44 -9.15 17.59 -5.77
CA PRO A 44 -9.41 16.56 -6.76
C PRO A 44 -9.41 17.12 -8.18
N LEU A 45 -8.75 16.42 -9.11
CA LEU A 45 -8.79 16.79 -10.52
C LEU A 45 -10.13 16.33 -11.10
N LYS A 46 -10.88 17.24 -11.75
CA LYS A 46 -12.21 16.92 -12.29
C LYS A 46 -12.15 15.75 -13.28
N ASN A 47 -13.12 14.84 -13.18
CA ASN A 47 -13.28 13.67 -14.06
C ASN A 47 -12.05 12.73 -14.13
N SER A 48 -11.23 12.71 -13.07
CA SER A 48 -10.00 11.90 -13.03
C SER A 48 -10.08 10.69 -12.07
N THR A 49 -11.22 10.49 -11.44
CA THR A 49 -11.45 9.43 -10.43
C THR A 49 -12.17 8.24 -11.05
N SER A 50 -11.68 7.04 -10.75
CA SER A 50 -12.27 5.75 -11.09
C SER A 50 -12.03 4.77 -9.93
N ASP A 51 -12.56 3.55 -10.04
CA ASP A 51 -12.36 2.48 -9.04
C ASP A 51 -10.88 2.05 -8.89
N ARG A 52 -10.01 2.44 -9.83
CA ARG A 52 -8.60 2.03 -9.88
C ARG A 52 -7.62 3.17 -9.96
N SER A 53 -8.11 4.39 -10.08
CA SER A 53 -7.24 5.56 -10.22
C SER A 53 -7.87 6.81 -9.66
N CYS A 54 -7.05 7.72 -9.17
CA CYS A 54 -7.47 9.08 -8.87
C CYS A 54 -6.36 10.05 -9.25
N ALA A 55 -6.73 11.29 -9.54
CA ALA A 55 -5.78 12.37 -9.64
C ALA A 55 -6.21 13.59 -8.85
N PHE A 56 -5.22 14.32 -8.36
CA PHE A 56 -5.43 15.53 -7.57
C PHE A 56 -4.26 16.48 -7.71
N ILE A 57 -4.51 17.72 -7.32
CA ILE A 57 -3.57 18.83 -7.32
C ILE A 57 -3.13 19.08 -5.89
N LEU A 58 -1.82 19.22 -5.68
CA LEU A 58 -1.21 19.61 -4.42
C LEU A 58 -0.26 20.79 -4.66
N GLU A 59 -0.21 21.71 -3.71
CA GLU A 59 0.67 22.89 -3.74
C GLU A 59 2.02 22.63 -3.01
N GLU A 60 2.35 21.37 -2.72
CA GLU A 60 3.64 20.95 -2.15
C GLU A 60 4.69 20.73 -3.25
N ASN A 61 5.97 20.78 -2.88
CA ASN A 61 7.05 20.50 -3.82
C ASN A 61 7.13 18.98 -4.15
N GLN A 62 7.76 18.67 -5.29
CA GLN A 62 7.87 17.29 -5.78
C GLN A 62 8.67 16.37 -4.83
N ASP A 63 9.74 16.88 -4.22
CA ASP A 63 10.64 16.09 -3.38
C ASP A 63 9.99 15.68 -2.05
N ASP A 64 9.32 16.62 -1.37
CA ASP A 64 8.58 16.38 -0.13
C ASP A 64 7.45 15.40 -0.38
N SER A 65 6.75 15.54 -1.51
CA SER A 65 5.66 14.63 -1.87
C SER A 65 6.17 13.24 -2.23
N THR A 66 7.31 13.16 -2.92
CA THR A 66 8.00 11.89 -3.18
C THR A 66 8.38 11.20 -1.86
N LEU A 67 8.95 11.96 -0.92
CA LEU A 67 9.32 11.45 0.40
C LEU A 67 8.10 11.01 1.22
N PHE A 68 7.01 11.78 1.17
CA PHE A 68 5.73 11.42 1.79
C PHE A 68 5.26 10.05 1.31
N TYR A 69 5.17 9.85 -0.01
CA TYR A 69 4.70 8.57 -0.55
C TYR A 69 5.60 7.42 -0.17
N LYS A 70 6.94 7.57 -0.25
CA LYS A 70 7.85 6.50 0.15
C LYS A 70 7.61 6.06 1.59
N ARG A 71 7.51 7.03 2.52
CA ARG A 71 7.32 6.75 3.96
C ARG A 71 5.94 6.19 4.28
N GLU A 72 4.89 6.82 3.77
CA GLU A 72 3.52 6.44 4.14
C GLU A 72 3.09 5.14 3.46
N MET A 73 3.53 4.88 2.22
CA MET A 73 3.29 3.60 1.55
C MET A 73 3.99 2.47 2.31
N GLU A 74 5.25 2.64 2.68
CA GLU A 74 6.00 1.66 3.48
C GLU A 74 5.32 1.40 4.83
N ARG A 75 4.88 2.46 5.52
CA ARG A 75 4.11 2.36 6.77
C ARG A 75 2.81 1.56 6.61
N MET A 76 2.17 1.63 5.45
CA MET A 76 0.96 0.85 5.11
C MET A 76 1.26 -0.54 4.52
N GLY A 77 2.53 -0.96 4.52
CA GLY A 77 2.96 -2.29 4.11
C GLY A 77 3.12 -2.46 2.60
N TRP A 78 3.31 -1.36 1.86
CA TRP A 78 3.69 -1.40 0.45
C TRP A 78 5.21 -1.37 0.29
N SER A 79 5.75 -2.17 -0.62
CA SER A 79 7.19 -2.20 -0.93
C SER A 79 7.48 -1.39 -2.19
N LEU A 80 8.44 -0.48 -2.15
CA LEU A 80 8.91 0.24 -3.34
C LEU A 80 9.74 -0.71 -4.23
N ILE A 81 9.31 -0.93 -5.47
CA ILE A 81 9.97 -1.83 -6.44
C ILE A 81 10.56 -1.10 -7.64
N GLY A 82 10.20 0.17 -7.84
CA GLY A 82 10.73 0.97 -8.93
C GLY A 82 10.59 2.46 -8.68
N GLU A 83 11.58 3.22 -9.13
CA GLU A 83 11.61 4.68 -9.07
C GLU A 83 12.23 5.21 -10.36
N ALA A 84 11.54 6.16 -10.99
CA ALA A 84 12.04 6.89 -12.14
C ALA A 84 11.97 8.39 -11.82
N PRO A 85 13.09 9.04 -11.48
CA PRO A 85 13.15 10.48 -11.31
C PRO A 85 13.19 11.18 -12.67
N GLY A 86 12.71 12.42 -12.74
CA GLY A 86 12.73 13.21 -13.96
C GLY A 86 11.81 14.41 -13.87
N LEU A 87 11.31 14.90 -15.02
CA LEU A 87 10.24 15.90 -15.05
C LEU A 87 8.98 15.38 -14.36
N GLU A 88 8.72 14.09 -14.46
CA GLU A 88 7.68 13.39 -13.72
C GLU A 88 8.36 12.34 -12.87
N THR A 89 8.16 12.40 -11.56
CA THR A 89 8.63 11.36 -10.64
C THR A 89 7.61 10.26 -10.62
N VAL A 90 8.02 9.04 -10.98
CA VAL A 90 7.16 7.85 -10.94
C VAL A 90 7.69 6.89 -9.89
N LEU A 91 6.82 6.54 -8.95
CA LEU A 91 7.06 5.55 -7.90
C LEU A 91 6.18 4.33 -8.15
N ILE A 92 6.77 3.14 -8.10
CA ILE A 92 6.10 1.87 -8.31
C ILE A 92 6.20 1.06 -7.02
N PHE A 93 5.05 0.73 -6.45
CA PHE A 93 4.93 -0.03 -5.22
C PHE A 93 4.22 -1.36 -5.46
N GLU A 94 4.54 -2.37 -4.67
CA GLU A 94 3.83 -3.64 -4.63
C GLU A 94 3.28 -3.94 -3.22
N LYS A 95 2.11 -4.58 -3.18
CA LYS A 95 1.53 -5.15 -1.95
C LYS A 95 0.56 -6.25 -2.35
N LEU A 96 0.78 -7.46 -1.86
CA LEU A 96 -0.14 -8.61 -1.96
C LEU A 96 -0.83 -8.73 -3.33
N GLN A 97 -0.07 -9.12 -4.36
CA GLN A 97 -0.54 -9.30 -5.75
C GLN A 97 -1.10 -8.02 -6.41
N ARG A 98 -0.87 -6.84 -5.85
CA ARG A 98 -1.19 -5.54 -6.46
C ARG A 98 0.07 -4.74 -6.73
N ILE A 99 0.03 -3.96 -7.81
CA ILE A 99 0.97 -2.87 -8.08
C ILE A 99 0.23 -1.54 -7.98
N CYS A 100 0.84 -0.57 -7.31
CA CYS A 100 0.41 0.81 -7.27
C CYS A 100 1.46 1.71 -7.91
N ASN A 101 1.05 2.53 -8.87
CA ASN A 101 1.87 3.57 -9.48
C ASN A 101 1.45 4.92 -8.93
N VAL A 102 2.41 5.71 -8.46
CA VAL A 102 2.23 7.11 -8.08
C VAL A 102 3.08 7.96 -9.01
N SER A 103 2.44 8.79 -9.81
CA SER A 103 3.08 9.75 -10.71
C SER A 103 2.90 11.16 -10.15
N ILE A 104 4.00 11.92 -10.10
CA ILE A 104 4.06 13.28 -9.57
C ILE A 104 4.61 14.18 -10.66
N ARG A 105 3.75 15.01 -11.25
CA ARG A 105 4.09 15.87 -12.39
C ARG A 105 3.92 17.35 -12.04
N PRO A 106 4.94 18.21 -12.25
CA PRO A 106 4.78 19.65 -12.15
C PRO A 106 3.90 20.17 -13.29
N VAL A 107 2.98 21.05 -12.96
CA VAL A 107 2.07 21.70 -13.90
C VAL A 107 2.09 23.19 -13.65
N LYS A 108 2.34 23.94 -14.73
CA LYS A 108 2.16 25.39 -14.72
C LYS A 108 0.67 25.68 -14.87
N GLN A 109 0.07 26.29 -13.84
CA GLN A 109 -1.22 26.96 -13.99
C GLN A 109 -0.98 28.43 -14.32
N ASP A 110 -1.70 28.97 -15.30
CA ASP A 110 -1.52 30.31 -15.88
C ASP A 110 -1.48 31.47 -14.86
N LYS A 111 -1.87 31.26 -13.60
CA LYS A 111 -1.97 32.32 -12.56
C LYS A 111 -1.54 31.90 -11.14
N LYS A 112 -0.97 30.71 -10.94
CA LYS A 112 -0.61 30.18 -9.60
C LYS A 112 0.85 29.68 -9.56
N PRO A 113 1.47 29.61 -8.37
CA PRO A 113 2.75 28.91 -8.21
C PRO A 113 2.68 27.48 -8.75
N GLU A 114 3.83 26.90 -9.08
CA GLU A 114 3.96 25.55 -9.63
C GLU A 114 3.17 24.54 -8.79
N VAL A 115 2.13 23.96 -9.39
CA VAL A 115 1.28 22.96 -8.73
C VAL A 115 1.66 21.59 -9.24
N HIS A 116 1.53 20.57 -8.40
CA HIS A 116 1.85 19.20 -8.80
C HIS A 116 0.56 18.40 -8.99
N VAL A 117 0.45 17.72 -10.13
CA VAL A 117 -0.61 16.76 -10.40
C VAL A 117 -0.11 15.38 -10.00
N TYR A 118 -0.88 14.74 -9.14
CA TYR A 118 -0.65 13.39 -8.65
C TYR A 118 -1.59 12.46 -9.37
N ILE A 119 -1.07 11.35 -9.90
CA ILE A 119 -1.88 10.29 -10.50
C ILE A 119 -1.54 9.01 -9.75
N VAL A 120 -2.53 8.49 -9.05
CA VAL A 120 -2.44 7.21 -8.35
C VAL A 120 -3.20 6.18 -9.16
N GLN A 121 -2.58 5.05 -9.48
CA GLN A 121 -3.22 3.96 -10.22
C GLN A 121 -2.85 2.59 -9.62
N MET A 122 -3.85 1.76 -9.37
CA MET A 122 -3.66 0.41 -8.83
C MET A 122 -4.12 -0.67 -9.83
N ASN A 123 -3.28 -1.69 -10.02
CA ASN A 123 -3.53 -2.82 -10.91
C ASN A 123 -3.33 -4.17 -10.19
N LYS A 124 -4.04 -5.22 -10.61
CA LYS A 124 -3.76 -6.61 -10.19
C LYS A 124 -2.57 -7.15 -10.98
N LEU A 125 -1.67 -7.86 -10.30
CA LEU A 125 -0.71 -8.74 -10.95
C LEU A 125 -1.50 -9.92 -11.56
N LYS A 126 -1.24 -10.20 -12.85
CA LYS A 126 -1.87 -11.31 -13.58
C LYS A 126 -1.18 -12.63 -13.26
#